data_AF-A0A1C4YM32-F1
#
_entry.id   AF-A0A1C4YM32-F1
#
_cell.length_a   1.000
_cell.length_b   1.000
_cell.length_c   1.000
_cell.angle_alpha   90.00
_cell.angle_beta   90.00
_cell.angle_gamma   90.00
#
_symmetry.space_group_name_H-M   'P 1'
#
loop_
_entity.id
_entity.type
_entity.pdbx_description
1 polymer ?
#
loop_
_entity_poly.entity_id
_entity_poly.type
_entity_poly.pdbx_seq_one_letter_code
_entity_poly.pdbx_strand_id
1 'polypeptide(L)'
;MSRGDDPQQTYREFTDAVNMKPGELQKWLETDESKHVGWRKGTRGGESVGHESGRRIIDLLRRKRDQLTAADYKHMRKVVGYVRRHMAQRPSGDVRRTRWRYSLMNWGHDPVKGPLPPPGGPSRKALERHGAPPKERRGPGR
;
A
#
# COMPACT_ATOMS: atom_id res chain seq x y z
N MET A 1 -7.98 -6.50 23.19
CA MET A 1 -7.94 -6.56 21.71
C MET A 1 -7.16 -5.36 21.22
N SER A 2 -6.01 -5.56 20.58
CA SER A 2 -5.20 -4.44 20.09
C SER A 2 -5.94 -3.75 18.95
N ARG A 3 -5.77 -2.44 18.76
CA ARG A 3 -6.35 -1.68 17.61
C ARG A 3 -6.03 -2.32 16.25
N GLY A 4 -4.99 -3.15 16.16
CA GLY A 4 -4.63 -3.90 14.96
C GLY A 4 -5.46 -5.15 14.68
N ASP A 5 -6.42 -5.54 15.55
CA ASP A 5 -7.24 -6.74 15.37
C ASP A 5 -8.69 -6.43 14.95
N ASP A 6 -9.09 -5.16 14.88
CA ASP A 6 -10.40 -4.77 14.35
C ASP A 6 -10.45 -4.95 12.82
N PRO A 7 -11.32 -5.83 12.28
CA PRO A 7 -11.48 -6.02 10.85
C PRO A 7 -11.90 -4.75 10.11
N GLN A 8 -12.69 -3.87 10.74
CA GLN A 8 -13.15 -2.64 10.11
C GLN A 8 -12.01 -1.63 9.96
N GLN A 9 -11.25 -1.41 11.03
CA GLN A 9 -10.02 -0.60 10.96
C GLN A 9 -9.03 -1.18 9.96
N THR A 10 -8.80 -2.49 9.96
CA THR A 10 -7.90 -3.16 9.01
C THR A 10 -8.31 -2.92 7.56
N TYR A 11 -9.59 -3.11 7.24
CA TYR A 11 -10.11 -2.89 5.90
C TYR A 11 -9.93 -1.43 5.47
N ARG A 12 -10.25 -0.50 6.36
CA ARG A 12 -10.08 0.94 6.11
C ARG A 12 -8.62 1.27 5.81
N GLU A 13 -7.69 0.89 6.69
CA GLU A 13 -6.26 1.15 6.50
C GLU A 13 -5.71 0.50 5.23
N PHE A 14 -6.20 -0.69 4.88
CA PHE A 14 -5.85 -1.35 3.63
C PHE A 14 -6.30 -0.54 2.41
N THR A 15 -7.53 -0.03 2.40
CA THR A 15 -8.03 0.80 1.30
C THR A 15 -7.36 2.18 1.22
N ASP A 16 -6.80 2.68 2.33
CA ASP A 16 -5.97 3.87 2.35
C ASP A 16 -4.53 3.54 1.86
N ALA A 17 -4.01 2.36 2.17
CA ALA A 17 -2.69 1.93 1.73
C ALA A 17 -2.64 1.58 0.24
N VAL A 18 -3.61 0.85 -0.28
CA VAL A 18 -3.65 0.41 -1.68
C VAL A 18 -4.33 1.49 -2.54
N ASN A 19 -3.58 2.11 -3.44
CA ASN A 19 -4.06 3.23 -4.27
C ASN A 19 -4.00 2.94 -5.78
N MET A 20 -3.61 1.72 -6.17
CA MET A 20 -3.68 1.22 -7.53
C MET A 20 -4.99 0.45 -7.72
N LYS A 21 -5.67 0.70 -8.84
CA LYS A 21 -6.89 -0.05 -9.19
C LYS A 21 -6.52 -1.49 -9.57
N PRO A 22 -7.44 -2.48 -9.45
CA PRO A 22 -7.15 -3.87 -9.78
C PRO A 22 -6.55 -4.06 -11.18
N GLY A 23 -7.12 -3.43 -12.21
CA GLY A 23 -6.63 -3.54 -13.58
C GLY A 23 -5.29 -2.83 -13.82
N GLU A 24 -4.97 -1.81 -13.03
CA GLU A 24 -3.69 -1.11 -13.10
C GLU A 24 -2.59 -1.93 -12.42
N LEU A 25 -2.87 -2.46 -11.23
CA LEU A 25 -1.96 -3.36 -10.53
C LEU A 25 -1.72 -4.63 -11.37
N GLN A 26 -2.75 -5.18 -12.01
CA GLN A 26 -2.59 -6.33 -12.91
C GLN A 26 -1.60 -6.03 -14.04
N LYS A 27 -1.79 -4.94 -14.78
CA LYS A 27 -0.87 -4.50 -15.85
C LYS A 27 0.55 -4.28 -15.33
N TRP A 28 0.68 -3.70 -14.15
CA TRP A 28 1.98 -3.52 -13.51
C TRP A 28 2.66 -4.87 -13.22
N LEU A 29 1.92 -5.85 -12.68
CA LEU A 29 2.49 -7.14 -12.34
C LEU A 29 2.97 -7.93 -13.57
N GLU A 30 2.42 -7.67 -14.75
CA GLU A 30 2.84 -8.30 -16.00
C GLU A 30 4.21 -7.80 -16.50
N THR A 31 4.70 -6.66 -15.99
CA THR A 31 5.99 -6.06 -16.37
C THR A 31 7.20 -6.83 -15.85
N ASP A 32 8.34 -6.70 -16.53
CA ASP A 32 9.59 -7.32 -16.09
C ASP A 32 10.13 -6.63 -14.83
N GLU A 33 9.99 -5.31 -14.71
CA GLU A 33 10.35 -4.56 -13.52
C GLU A 33 9.67 -5.12 -12.27
N SER A 34 8.36 -5.42 -12.37
CA SER A 34 7.61 -6.05 -11.28
C SER A 34 8.18 -7.41 -10.89
N LYS A 35 8.45 -8.28 -11.88
CA LYS A 35 8.97 -9.66 -11.67
C LYS A 35 10.38 -9.68 -11.07
N HIS A 36 11.19 -8.64 -11.31
CA HIS A 36 12.59 -8.55 -10.89
C HIS A 36 12.83 -7.73 -9.60
N VAL A 37 11.76 -7.20 -8.98
CA VAL A 37 11.85 -6.41 -7.74
C VAL A 37 11.26 -7.16 -6.54
N GLY A 38 11.89 -6.96 -5.37
CA GLY A 38 11.45 -7.50 -4.09
C GLY A 38 12.30 -8.67 -3.59
N TRP A 39 12.00 -9.09 -2.36
CA TRP A 39 12.66 -10.22 -1.70
C TRP A 39 12.10 -11.56 -2.22
N ARG A 40 12.99 -12.52 -2.48
CA ARG A 40 12.66 -13.88 -2.92
C ARG A 40 12.98 -14.86 -1.80
N LYS A 41 12.13 -15.87 -1.61
CA LYS A 41 12.36 -16.93 -0.62
C LYS A 41 13.28 -18.00 -1.24
N GLY A 42 14.54 -18.05 -0.81
CA GLY A 42 15.53 -19.03 -1.27
C GLY A 42 16.44 -18.53 -2.42
N THR A 43 17.36 -19.38 -2.87
CA THR A 43 18.48 -19.02 -3.77
C THR A 43 18.23 -19.26 -5.27
N ARG A 44 17.08 -19.81 -5.69
CA ARG A 44 16.79 -20.06 -7.11
C ARG A 44 15.40 -19.60 -7.55
N GLY A 45 15.37 -18.70 -8.55
CA GLY A 45 14.31 -18.56 -9.56
C GLY A 45 12.88 -18.20 -9.15
N GLY A 46 12.57 -18.12 -7.85
CA GLY A 46 11.20 -17.92 -7.38
C GLY A 46 10.68 -16.49 -7.55
N GLU A 47 9.36 -16.38 -7.63
CA GLU A 47 8.63 -15.13 -7.54
C GLU A 47 8.97 -14.35 -6.25
N SER A 48 8.99 -13.03 -6.33
CA SER A 48 9.19 -12.21 -5.13
C SER A 48 7.92 -12.20 -4.26
N VAL A 49 8.10 -12.12 -2.94
CA VAL A 49 6.97 -12.02 -1.99
C VAL A 49 6.08 -10.81 -2.28
N GLY A 50 6.67 -9.73 -2.81
CA GLY A 50 5.90 -8.56 -3.22
C GLY A 50 5.02 -8.84 -4.43
N HIS A 51 5.57 -9.49 -5.47
CA HIS A 51 4.82 -9.84 -6.66
C HIS A 51 3.65 -10.79 -6.34
N GLU A 52 3.91 -11.79 -5.48
CA GLU A 52 2.87 -12.73 -5.01
C GLU A 52 1.78 -11.99 -4.23
N SER A 53 2.20 -11.07 -3.36
CA SER A 53 1.28 -10.21 -2.62
C SER A 53 0.42 -9.35 -3.53
N GLY A 54 0.99 -8.84 -4.63
CA GLY A 54 0.27 -8.04 -5.62
C GLY A 54 -0.90 -8.80 -6.23
N ARG A 55 -0.70 -10.06 -6.61
CA ARG A 55 -1.80 -10.91 -7.12
C ARG A 55 -2.89 -11.09 -6.08
N ARG A 56 -2.51 -11.38 -4.84
CA ARG A 56 -3.48 -11.52 -3.75
C ARG A 56 -4.24 -10.23 -3.46
N ILE A 57 -3.59 -9.07 -3.59
CA ILE A 57 -4.27 -7.76 -3.46
C ILE A 57 -5.33 -7.58 -4.55
N ILE A 58 -5.06 -7.98 -5.80
CA ILE A 58 -6.05 -7.93 -6.88
C ILE A 58 -7.30 -8.75 -6.50
N ASP A 59 -7.11 -9.96 -5.99
CA ASP A 59 -8.23 -10.81 -5.55
C ASP A 59 -9.02 -10.17 -4.42
N LEU A 60 -8.33 -9.60 -3.42
CA LEU A 60 -8.97 -8.92 -2.30
C LEU A 60 -9.77 -7.68 -2.73
N LEU A 61 -9.28 -6.92 -3.70
CA LEU A 61 -9.98 -5.75 -4.22
C LEU A 61 -11.22 -6.12 -5.04
N ARG A 62 -11.31 -7.35 -5.55
CA ARG A 62 -12.48 -7.86 -6.30
C ARG A 62 -13.52 -8.54 -5.41
N ARG A 63 -13.16 -8.94 -4.19
CA ARG A 63 -14.07 -9.60 -3.23
C ARG A 63 -15.02 -8.59 -2.58
N LYS A 64 -16.22 -9.06 -2.27
CA LYS A 64 -17.16 -8.33 -1.41
C LYS A 64 -16.72 -8.41 0.06
N ARG A 65 -17.12 -7.43 0.87
CA ARG A 65 -16.67 -7.31 2.27
C ARG A 65 -17.16 -8.45 3.16
N ASP A 66 -18.33 -8.99 2.88
CA ASP A 66 -18.94 -10.15 3.54
C ASP A 66 -18.25 -11.48 3.20
N GLN A 67 -17.46 -11.53 2.12
CA GLN A 67 -16.68 -12.70 1.69
C GLN A 67 -15.25 -12.71 2.27
N LEU A 68 -14.87 -11.70 3.05
CA LEU A 68 -13.52 -11.58 3.60
C LEU A 68 -13.32 -12.51 4.79
N THR A 69 -12.26 -13.33 4.72
CA THR A 69 -11.89 -14.29 5.77
C THR A 69 -10.89 -13.68 6.76
N ALA A 70 -10.71 -14.32 7.91
CA ALA A 70 -9.65 -13.94 8.86
C ALA A 70 -8.24 -13.95 8.23
N ALA A 71 -8.00 -14.86 7.28
CA ALA A 71 -6.74 -14.93 6.53
C ALA A 71 -6.56 -13.72 5.60
N ASP A 72 -7.66 -13.17 5.08
CA ASP A 72 -7.65 -11.97 4.24
C ASP A 72 -7.32 -10.73 5.07
N TYR A 73 -7.96 -10.56 6.23
CA TYR A 73 -7.61 -9.49 7.17
C TYR A 73 -6.15 -9.60 7.66
N LYS A 74 -5.63 -10.81 7.87
CA LYS A 74 -4.20 -11.01 8.19
C LYS A 74 -3.30 -10.53 7.04
N HIS A 75 -3.66 -10.81 5.79
CA HIS A 75 -2.90 -10.33 4.64
C HIS A 75 -3.00 -8.82 4.48
N MET A 76 -4.19 -8.22 4.65
CA MET A 76 -4.39 -6.77 4.63
C MET A 76 -3.47 -6.06 5.64
N ARG A 77 -3.36 -6.57 6.86
CA ARG A 77 -2.43 -6.04 7.87
C ARG A 77 -0.97 -6.13 7.43
N LYS A 78 -0.58 -7.25 6.80
CA LYS A 78 0.76 -7.40 6.22
C LYS A 78 1.04 -6.32 5.17
N VAL A 79 0.08 -6.07 4.27
CA VAL A 79 0.16 -5.05 3.21
C VAL A 79 0.29 -3.65 3.83
N VAL A 80 -0.60 -3.27 4.74
CA VAL A 80 -0.56 -1.97 5.43
C VAL A 80 0.78 -1.76 6.12
N GLY A 81 1.24 -2.76 6.87
CA GLY A 81 2.53 -2.70 7.56
C GLY A 81 3.69 -2.54 6.60
N TYR A 82 3.71 -3.29 5.49
CA TYR A 82 4.76 -3.19 4.48
C TYR A 82 4.79 -1.79 3.84
N VAL A 83 3.64 -1.31 3.34
CA VAL A 83 3.53 0.00 2.67
C VAL A 83 3.97 1.12 3.60
N ARG A 84 3.50 1.14 4.86
CA ARG A 84 3.89 2.17 5.83
C ARG A 84 5.39 2.19 6.10
N ARG A 85 6.00 1.03 6.38
CA ARG A 85 7.45 0.94 6.65
C ARG A 85 8.29 1.34 5.43
N HIS A 86 7.91 0.90 4.24
CA HIS A 86 8.64 1.25 3.02
C HIS A 86 8.46 2.73 2.63
N MET A 87 7.28 3.31 2.86
CA MET A 87 7.06 4.75 2.68
C MET A 87 7.91 5.61 3.61
N ALA A 88 8.14 5.17 4.85
CA ALA A 88 9.03 5.85 5.79
C ALA A 88 10.51 5.83 5.34
N GLN A 89 10.89 4.88 4.47
CA GLN A 89 12.24 4.73 3.91
C GLN A 89 12.37 5.38 2.52
N ARG A 90 11.57 6.42 2.23
CA ARG A 90 11.56 7.09 0.93
C ARG A 90 12.95 7.67 0.60
N PRO A 91 13.57 7.29 -0.52
CA PRO A 91 14.82 7.90 -0.99
C PRO A 91 14.65 9.39 -1.29
N SER A 92 15.75 10.15 -1.17
CA SER A 92 15.80 11.51 -1.69
C SER A 92 15.80 11.52 -3.23
N GLY A 93 15.38 12.63 -3.82
CA GLY A 93 15.39 12.82 -5.27
C GLY A 93 14.17 12.25 -6.01
N ASP A 94 14.32 12.04 -7.32
CA ASP A 94 13.26 11.49 -8.18
C ASP A 94 13.13 9.97 -7.96
N VAL A 95 11.94 9.57 -7.50
CA VAL A 95 11.60 8.18 -7.21
C VAL A 95 10.86 7.48 -8.34
N ARG A 96 10.53 8.18 -9.44
CA ARG A 96 9.65 7.68 -10.52
C ARG A 96 10.10 6.35 -11.12
N ARG A 97 11.40 6.12 -11.27
CA ARG A 97 11.96 4.90 -11.87
C ARG A 97 12.95 4.22 -10.94
N THR A 98 12.48 3.84 -9.75
CA THR A 98 13.32 3.25 -8.71
C THR A 98 12.80 1.91 -8.25
N ARG A 99 13.71 1.01 -7.83
CA ARG A 99 13.35 -0.26 -7.19
C ARG A 99 12.46 -0.05 -5.96
N TRP A 100 12.65 1.06 -5.24
CA TRP A 100 11.80 1.44 -4.11
C TRP A 100 10.33 1.62 -4.52
N ARG A 101 10.07 2.45 -5.56
CA ARG A 101 8.72 2.66 -6.08
C ARG A 101 8.14 1.35 -6.63
N TYR A 102 8.91 0.63 -7.44
CA TYR A 102 8.48 -0.63 -8.05
C TYR A 102 8.10 -1.67 -7.00
N SER A 103 8.84 -1.71 -5.90
CA SER A 103 8.51 -2.59 -4.78
C SER A 103 7.20 -2.17 -4.11
N LEU A 104 6.95 -0.88 -3.90
CA LEU A 104 5.66 -0.41 -3.38
C LEU A 104 4.50 -0.73 -4.35
N MET A 105 4.72 -0.60 -5.66
CA MET A 105 3.71 -0.91 -6.68
C MET A 105 3.36 -2.41 -6.69
N ASN A 106 4.32 -3.31 -6.46
CA ASN A 106 4.03 -4.74 -6.23
C ASN A 106 3.07 -4.97 -5.05
N TRP A 107 3.03 -4.03 -4.08
CA TRP A 107 2.12 -4.06 -2.94
C TRP A 107 0.90 -3.14 -3.13
N GLY A 108 0.59 -2.76 -4.37
CA GLY A 108 -0.60 -1.98 -4.73
C GLY A 108 -0.55 -0.50 -4.33
N HIS A 109 0.62 0.00 -3.93
CA HIS A 109 0.83 1.40 -3.59
C HIS A 109 1.75 2.08 -4.59
N ASP A 110 1.26 3.10 -5.29
CA ASP A 110 2.06 4.01 -6.08
C ASP A 110 2.33 5.32 -5.32
N PRO A 111 3.55 5.57 -4.84
CA PRO A 111 3.92 6.75 -4.05
C PRO A 111 3.90 8.07 -4.83
N VAL A 112 3.67 8.06 -6.15
CA VAL A 112 3.53 9.30 -6.94
C VAL A 112 2.08 9.74 -7.15
N LYS A 113 1.10 8.94 -6.72
CA LYS A 113 -0.33 9.27 -6.86
C LYS A 113 -0.90 10.15 -5.76
N GLY A 114 -0.34 10.09 -4.56
CA GLY A 114 -0.84 10.87 -3.43
C GLY A 114 -0.32 10.37 -2.09
N PRO A 115 -0.50 11.16 -1.03
CA PRO A 115 0.00 10.82 0.30
C PRO A 115 -0.70 9.58 0.86
N LEU A 116 0.02 8.87 1.74
CA LEU A 116 -0.55 7.85 2.60
C LEU A 116 -1.08 8.54 3.87
N PRO A 117 -2.39 8.45 4.19
CA PRO A 117 -2.92 9.06 5.41
C PRO A 117 -2.27 8.48 6.67
N PRO A 118 -2.11 9.28 7.75
CA PRO A 118 -1.62 8.78 9.02
C PRO A 118 -2.61 7.75 9.62
N PRO A 119 -2.11 6.78 10.40
CA PRO A 119 -2.98 5.84 11.11
C PRO A 119 -4.02 6.58 11.97
N GLY A 120 -5.29 6.20 11.85
CA GLY A 120 -6.38 6.81 12.60
C GLY A 120 -6.81 8.22 12.12
N GLY A 121 -6.07 8.87 11.22
CA GLY A 121 -6.45 10.16 10.61
C GLY A 121 -7.56 10.02 9.57
N PRO A 122 -7.99 11.10 8.89
CA PRO A 122 -9.00 11.04 7.83
C PRO A 122 -8.60 10.11 6.68
N SER A 123 -9.56 9.39 6.07
CA SER A 123 -9.27 8.51 4.93
C SER A 123 -8.83 9.32 3.70
N ARG A 124 -8.18 8.68 2.72
CA ARG A 124 -7.77 9.37 1.48
C ARG A 124 -8.96 10.04 0.78
N LYS A 125 -10.10 9.34 0.70
CA LYS A 125 -11.35 9.91 0.15
C LYS A 125 -11.84 11.15 0.92
N ALA A 126 -11.64 11.18 2.24
CA ALA A 126 -11.99 12.36 3.04
C ALA A 126 -11.06 13.54 2.74
N LEU A 127 -9.75 13.30 2.57
CA LEU A 127 -8.77 14.32 2.20
C LEU A 127 -9.01 14.88 0.79
N GLU A 128 -9.42 14.03 -0.15
CA GLU A 128 -9.76 14.45 -1.52
C GLU A 128 -11.03 15.32 -1.56
N ARG A 129 -12.05 14.99 -0.76
CA ARG A 129 -13.30 15.77 -0.70
C ARG A 129 -13.18 17.11 0.01
N HIS A 130 -12.31 17.21 1.02
CA HIS A 130 -12.19 18.42 1.84
C HIS A 130 -11.03 19.34 1.44
N GLY A 131 -10.32 19.03 0.34
CA GLY A 131 -9.02 19.64 0.07
C GLY A 131 -7.99 19.16 1.10
N ALA A 132 -6.75 18.95 0.68
CA ALA A 132 -5.70 18.58 1.62
C ALA A 132 -5.69 19.57 2.80
N PRO A 133 -5.69 19.10 4.07
CA PRO A 133 -5.58 20.01 5.20
C PRO A 133 -4.33 20.86 5.01
N PRO A 134 -4.37 22.18 5.31
CA PRO A 134 -3.21 23.04 5.15
C PRO A 134 -2.01 22.40 5.85
N LYS A 135 -0.88 22.28 5.14
CA LYS A 135 0.40 21.93 5.78
C LYS A 135 0.55 22.83 7.00
N GLU A 136 0.82 22.21 8.15
CA GLU A 136 0.94 22.84 9.47
C GLU A 136 1.31 24.32 9.37
N ARG A 137 0.40 25.19 9.84
CA ARG A 137 0.77 26.56 10.16
C ARG A 137 1.90 26.45 11.18
N ARG A 138 3.12 26.83 10.79
CA ARG A 138 4.18 27.15 11.75
C ARG A 138 3.54 28.06 12.79
N GLY A 139 3.46 27.59 14.03
CA GLY A 139 3.07 28.45 15.16
C GLY A 139 4.03 29.64 15.23
N PRO A 140 3.58 30.80 15.73
CA PRO A 140 4.46 31.95 15.89
C PRO A 140 5.48 31.62 16.98
N GLY A 141 6.70 31.30 16.56
CA GLY A 141 7.84 31.09 17.44
C GLY A 141 8.61 32.40 17.58
N ARG A 142 8.25 33.14 18.64
CA ARG A 142 8.94 34.22 19.38
C ARG A 142 9.97 35.08 18.64
#